data_AF-A0A7W1QG14-F1
#
_entry.id   AF-A0A7W1QG14-F1
#
_cell.length_a   1.000
_cell.length_b   1.000
_cell.length_c   1.000
_cell.angle_alpha   90.00
_cell.angle_beta   90.00
_cell.angle_gamma   90.00
#
_symmetry.space_group_name_H-M   'P 1'
#
loop_
_entity.id
_entity.type
_entity.pdbx_description
1 polymer ?
#
loop_
_entity_poly.entity_id
_entity_poly.type
_entity_poly.pdbx_seq_one_letter_code
_entity_poly.pdbx_strand_id
1 'polypeptide(L)'
;RELTDEEKAAQQAELADKIATFDLVITTALVPGRRAPILVTAHSVENMKPGSVIVDLAGESGGNCELTEPGEVVVKHGVTIVSPLNLPAAMPEHSSMLYARNVQSLLELLVNDDGELELNFDDEIIAGACITREGEIVHAGAKKAVAAAQGDAEPPVASELAPTPDDEDETEPEVSVPRTEAAE
;
A
#
# COMPACT_ATOMS: atom_id res chain seq x y z
N ARG A 1 14.40 -8.06 15.30
CA ARG A 1 14.29 -9.47 15.75
C ARG A 1 12.98 -9.99 15.22
N GLU A 2 12.98 -11.10 14.47
CA GLU A 2 11.74 -11.72 14.01
C GLU A 2 11.02 -12.35 15.21
N LEU A 3 9.72 -12.10 15.35
CA LEU A 3 8.89 -12.63 16.44
C LEU A 3 8.83 -14.16 16.35
N THR A 4 8.88 -14.84 17.49
CA THR A 4 8.59 -16.29 17.53
C THR A 4 7.13 -16.55 17.17
N ASP A 5 6.80 -17.77 16.76
CA ASP A 5 5.42 -18.10 16.37
C ASP A 5 4.44 -17.95 17.54
N GLU A 6 4.87 -18.23 18.77
CA GLU A 6 4.10 -17.96 19.99
C GLU A 6 3.89 -16.46 20.23
N GLU A 7 4.92 -15.63 20.02
CA GLU A 7 4.80 -14.17 20.16
C GLU A 7 3.86 -13.58 19.10
N LYS A 8 3.92 -14.08 17.86
CA LYS A 8 3.01 -13.69 16.77
C LYS A 8 1.56 -14.06 17.08
N ALA A 9 1.33 -15.26 17.59
CA ALA A 9 -0.01 -15.73 17.95
C ALA A 9 -0.62 -14.92 19.11
N ALA A 10 0.18 -14.65 20.15
CA ALA A 10 -0.24 -13.81 21.26
C ALA A 10 -0.58 -12.38 20.81
N GLN A 11 0.26 -11.80 19.94
CA GLN A 11 0.02 -10.48 19.38
C GLN A 11 -1.23 -10.44 18.49
N GLN A 12 -1.47 -11.48 17.69
CA GLN A 12 -2.71 -11.59 16.90
C GLN A 12 -3.95 -11.70 17.78
N ALA A 13 -3.88 -12.44 18.88
CA ALA A 13 -5.00 -12.55 19.82
C ALA A 13 -5.32 -11.20 20.48
N GLU A 14 -4.29 -10.48 20.96
CA GLU A 14 -4.47 -9.15 21.55
C GLU A 14 -5.04 -8.14 20.52
N LEU A 15 -4.56 -8.22 19.28
CA LEU A 15 -5.06 -7.37 18.19
C LEU A 15 -6.52 -7.69 17.88
N ALA A 16 -6.89 -8.97 17.82
CA ALA A 16 -8.26 -9.41 17.58
C ALA A 16 -9.25 -8.88 18.64
N ASP A 17 -8.87 -8.94 19.91
CA ASP A 17 -9.69 -8.43 21.01
C ASP A 17 -9.89 -6.91 20.91
N LYS A 18 -8.85 -6.17 20.50
CA LYS A 18 -8.95 -4.73 20.28
C LYS A 18 -9.83 -4.40 19.08
N ILE A 19 -9.68 -5.13 17.97
CA ILE A 19 -10.46 -4.92 16.73
C ILE A 19 -11.96 -4.98 17.00
N ALA A 20 -12.40 -5.91 17.85
CA ALA A 20 -13.80 -6.05 18.23
C ALA A 20 -14.41 -4.78 18.87
N THR A 21 -13.58 -3.92 19.48
CA THR A 21 -14.03 -2.69 20.13
C THR A 21 -14.20 -1.50 19.19
N PHE A 22 -13.61 -1.56 17.99
CA PHE A 22 -13.62 -0.45 17.03
C PHE A 22 -14.90 -0.43 16.18
N ASP A 23 -15.33 0.79 15.85
CA ASP A 23 -16.45 1.03 14.94
C ASP A 23 -15.99 1.14 13.47
N LEU A 24 -14.73 1.54 13.24
CA LEU A 24 -14.09 1.60 11.92
C LEU A 24 -12.65 1.07 12.00
N VAL A 25 -12.29 0.17 11.08
CA VAL A 25 -10.93 -0.36 10.93
C VAL A 25 -10.48 -0.14 9.49
N ILE A 26 -9.27 0.42 9.31
CA ILE A 26 -8.64 0.58 8.00
C ILE A 26 -7.36 -0.24 8.00
N THR A 27 -7.24 -1.19 7.08
CA THR A 27 -6.05 -2.04 6.96
C THR A 27 -5.27 -1.72 5.70
N THR A 28 -3.96 -1.53 5.86
CA THR A 28 -3.05 -1.09 4.79
C THR A 28 -1.78 -1.95 4.70
N ALA A 29 -1.72 -3.05 5.46
CA ALA A 29 -0.52 -3.85 5.56
C ALA A 29 -0.31 -4.65 4.27
N LEU A 30 0.58 -4.14 3.42
CA LEU A 30 0.94 -4.73 2.14
C LEU A 30 2.44 -4.99 2.10
N VAL A 31 2.82 -6.22 1.77
CA VAL A 31 4.22 -6.57 1.53
C VAL A 31 4.36 -6.93 0.06
N PRO A 32 5.16 -6.18 -0.73
CA PRO A 32 5.35 -6.46 -2.14
C PRO A 32 5.77 -7.92 -2.39
N GLY A 33 5.14 -8.56 -3.37
CA GLY A 33 5.45 -9.94 -3.78
C GLY A 33 4.94 -11.04 -2.83
N ARG A 34 4.32 -10.69 -1.69
CA ARG A 34 3.76 -11.66 -0.73
C ARG A 34 2.27 -11.43 -0.55
N ARG A 35 1.56 -12.49 -0.15
CA ARG A 35 0.18 -12.38 0.30
C ARG A 35 0.12 -11.42 1.49
N ALA A 36 -0.90 -10.56 1.51
CA ALA A 36 -1.18 -9.69 2.63
C ALA A 36 -1.37 -10.53 3.92
N PRO A 37 -0.78 -10.12 5.06
CA PRO A 37 -0.96 -10.84 6.32
C PRO A 37 -2.40 -10.69 6.80
N ILE A 38 -2.99 -11.78 7.30
CA ILE A 38 -4.30 -11.74 7.95
C ILE A 38 -4.13 -11.10 9.33
N LEU A 39 -4.74 -9.93 9.51
CA LEU A 39 -4.74 -9.17 10.76
C LEU A 39 -6.13 -9.12 11.39
N VAL A 40 -7.17 -9.10 10.55
CA VAL A 40 -8.58 -9.12 10.96
C VAL A 40 -9.12 -10.51 10.63
N THR A 41 -9.23 -11.37 11.64
CA THR A 41 -9.76 -12.73 11.48
C THR A 41 -11.28 -12.70 11.35
N ALA A 42 -11.88 -13.76 10.80
CA ALA A 42 -13.34 -13.90 10.77
C ALA A 42 -13.97 -13.80 12.18
N HIS A 43 -13.28 -14.35 13.19
CA HIS A 43 -13.70 -14.26 14.59
C HIS A 43 -13.67 -12.81 15.11
N SER A 44 -12.67 -12.02 14.72
CA SER A 44 -12.61 -10.59 15.05
C SER A 44 -13.81 -9.85 14.48
N VAL A 45 -14.16 -10.10 13.21
CA VAL A 45 -15.31 -9.47 12.54
C VAL A 45 -16.62 -9.85 13.23
N GLU A 46 -16.81 -11.11 13.60
CA GLU A 46 -18.02 -11.59 14.28
C GLU A 46 -18.25 -10.91 15.63
N ASN A 47 -17.17 -10.54 16.33
CA ASN A 47 -17.23 -9.87 17.64
C ASN A 47 -17.33 -8.35 17.54
N MET A 48 -17.23 -7.75 16.35
CA MET A 48 -17.44 -6.32 16.18
C MET A 48 -18.92 -5.95 16.39
N LYS A 49 -19.17 -4.69 16.72
CA LYS A 49 -20.54 -4.18 16.82
C LYS A 49 -21.22 -4.21 15.43
N PRO A 50 -22.49 -4.65 15.33
CA PRO A 50 -23.25 -4.48 14.10
C PRO A 50 -23.32 -3.01 13.68
N GLY A 51 -23.07 -2.74 12.39
CA GLY A 51 -22.94 -1.40 11.83
C GLY A 51 -21.49 -0.91 11.72
N SER A 52 -20.51 -1.61 12.29
CA SER A 52 -19.09 -1.30 12.10
C SER A 52 -18.66 -1.45 10.63
N VAL A 53 -17.54 -0.81 10.28
CA VAL A 53 -16.98 -0.82 8.92
C VAL A 53 -15.50 -1.26 8.94
N ILE A 54 -15.12 -2.07 7.97
CA ILE A 54 -13.73 -2.41 7.65
C ILE A 54 -13.44 -1.89 6.25
N VAL A 55 -12.34 -1.15 6.08
CA VAL A 55 -11.80 -0.74 4.78
C VAL A 55 -10.46 -1.44 4.58
N ASP A 56 -10.43 -2.44 3.71
CA ASP A 56 -9.25 -3.25 3.43
C ASP A 56 -8.58 -2.83 2.12
N LEU A 57 -7.50 -2.06 2.25
CA LEU A 57 -6.73 -1.54 1.12
C LEU A 57 -5.74 -2.57 0.54
N ALA A 58 -5.64 -3.77 1.14
CA ALA A 58 -4.75 -4.83 0.69
C ALA A 58 -5.47 -5.94 -0.11
N GLY A 59 -6.72 -5.70 -0.53
CA GLY A 59 -7.57 -6.68 -1.22
C GLY A 59 -6.92 -7.32 -2.45
N GLU A 60 -6.21 -6.54 -3.26
CA GLU A 60 -5.50 -7.00 -4.47
C GLU A 60 -4.45 -8.09 -4.18
N SER A 61 -3.89 -8.10 -2.97
CA SER A 61 -2.87 -9.05 -2.52
C SER A 61 -3.41 -10.09 -1.54
N GLY A 62 -4.73 -10.31 -1.54
CA GLY A 62 -5.41 -11.31 -0.72
C GLY A 62 -6.05 -10.80 0.57
N GLY A 63 -5.96 -9.48 0.85
CA GLY A 63 -6.63 -8.81 1.97
C GLY A 63 -5.95 -8.99 3.33
N ASN A 64 -6.08 -7.99 4.21
CA ASN A 64 -5.74 -8.12 5.62
C ASN A 64 -6.92 -8.66 6.46
N CYS A 65 -8.14 -8.58 5.94
CA CYS A 65 -9.32 -9.19 6.54
C CYS A 65 -9.65 -10.52 5.87
N GLU A 66 -9.83 -11.57 6.68
CA GLU A 66 -10.11 -12.93 6.21
C GLU A 66 -11.41 -13.03 5.39
N LEU A 67 -12.37 -12.14 5.69
CA LEU A 67 -13.67 -12.08 5.03
C LEU A 67 -13.73 -11.06 3.88
N THR A 68 -12.59 -10.48 3.48
CA THR A 68 -12.51 -9.57 2.34
C THR A 68 -12.83 -10.29 1.03
N GLU A 69 -13.70 -9.67 0.25
CA GLU A 69 -13.94 -10.02 -1.16
C GLU A 69 -13.36 -8.86 -2.01
N PRO A 70 -12.23 -9.07 -2.70
CA PRO A 70 -11.55 -8.00 -3.43
C PRO A 70 -12.43 -7.36 -4.51
N GLY A 71 -12.53 -6.04 -4.51
CA GLY A 71 -13.35 -5.24 -5.41
C GLY A 71 -14.78 -5.02 -4.95
N GLU A 72 -15.21 -5.68 -3.89
CA GLU A 72 -16.60 -5.70 -3.45
C GLU A 72 -16.82 -4.95 -2.14
N VAL A 73 -18.08 -4.59 -1.93
CA VAL A 73 -18.61 -4.15 -0.63
C VAL A 73 -19.54 -5.22 -0.11
N VAL A 74 -19.15 -5.91 0.95
CA VAL A 74 -19.90 -7.04 1.50
C VAL A 74 -20.27 -6.79 2.94
N VAL A 75 -21.42 -7.33 3.37
CA VAL A 75 -21.84 -7.29 4.77
C VAL A 75 -21.72 -8.70 5.35
N LYS A 76 -20.91 -8.86 6.40
CA LYS A 76 -20.70 -10.13 7.11
C LYS A 76 -20.88 -9.88 8.60
N HIS A 77 -21.67 -10.70 9.28
CA HIS A 77 -21.95 -10.55 10.73
C HIS A 77 -22.46 -9.14 11.14
N GLY A 78 -23.12 -8.42 10.24
CA GLY A 78 -23.57 -7.05 10.48
C GLY A 78 -22.48 -5.98 10.33
N VAL A 79 -21.27 -6.34 9.94
CA VAL A 79 -20.14 -5.44 9.64
C VAL A 79 -20.03 -5.26 8.12
N THR A 80 -19.83 -4.01 7.67
CA THR A 80 -19.59 -3.71 6.26
C THR A 80 -18.09 -3.79 5.97
N ILE A 81 -17.69 -4.59 4.99
CA ILE A 81 -16.30 -4.77 4.56
C ILE A 81 -16.17 -4.21 3.15
N VAL A 82 -15.25 -3.26 2.97
CA VAL A 82 -15.03 -2.50 1.74
C VAL A 82 -13.60 -2.78 1.28
N SER A 83 -13.42 -3.37 0.11
CA SER A 83 -12.08 -3.62 -0.44
C SER A 83 -11.96 -3.15 -1.89
N PRO A 84 -11.79 -1.84 -2.12
CA PRO A 84 -11.73 -1.31 -3.47
C PRO A 84 -10.44 -1.75 -4.16
N LEU A 85 -10.53 -2.12 -5.43
CA LEU A 85 -9.36 -2.27 -6.29
C LEU A 85 -9.06 -0.93 -6.94
N ASN A 86 -7.78 -0.63 -7.13
CA ASN A 86 -7.32 0.60 -7.76
C ASN A 86 -8.00 1.86 -7.17
N LEU A 87 -7.98 2.00 -5.84
CA LEU A 87 -8.55 3.15 -5.15
C LEU A 87 -8.12 4.52 -5.72
N PRO A 88 -6.88 4.74 -6.19
CA PRO A 88 -6.49 5.99 -6.86
C PRO A 88 -7.40 6.37 -8.04
N ALA A 89 -7.96 5.40 -8.77
CA ALA A 89 -8.88 5.67 -9.87
C ALA A 89 -10.21 6.32 -9.42
N ALA A 90 -10.55 6.28 -8.13
CA ALA A 90 -11.69 7.00 -7.58
C ALA A 90 -11.45 8.52 -7.46
N MET A 91 -10.19 8.97 -7.50
CA MET A 91 -9.79 10.38 -7.48
C MET A 91 -8.88 10.71 -8.68
N PRO A 92 -9.37 10.54 -9.92
CA PRO A 92 -8.54 10.49 -11.11
C PRO A 92 -7.77 11.79 -11.37
N GLU A 93 -8.37 12.96 -11.08
CA GLU A 93 -7.71 14.26 -11.26
C GLU A 93 -6.47 14.40 -10.37
N HIS A 94 -6.63 14.19 -9.07
CA HIS A 94 -5.52 14.31 -8.10
C HIS A 94 -4.48 13.20 -8.29
N SER A 95 -4.91 11.97 -8.52
CA SER A 95 -4.00 10.85 -8.77
C SER A 95 -3.18 11.07 -10.05
N SER A 96 -3.78 11.58 -11.13
CA SER A 96 -3.05 11.91 -12.35
C SER A 96 -2.06 13.04 -12.13
N MET A 97 -2.45 14.09 -11.39
CA MET A 97 -1.58 15.23 -11.11
C MET A 97 -0.35 14.82 -10.30
N LEU A 98 -0.53 14.05 -9.22
CA LEU A 98 0.56 13.57 -8.39
C LEU A 98 1.47 12.59 -9.14
N TYR A 99 0.89 11.68 -9.92
CA TYR A 99 1.66 10.76 -10.74
C TYR A 99 2.48 11.48 -11.82
N ALA A 100 1.90 12.49 -12.49
CA ALA A 100 2.60 13.30 -13.48
C ALA A 100 3.79 14.06 -12.89
N ARG A 101 3.69 14.53 -11.64
CA ARG A 101 4.84 15.12 -10.93
C ARG A 101 5.96 14.11 -10.72
N ASN A 102 5.66 12.89 -10.30
CA ASN A 102 6.68 11.84 -10.16
C ASN A 102 7.36 11.51 -11.50
N VAL A 103 6.58 11.45 -12.59
CA VAL A 103 7.13 11.24 -13.95
C VAL A 103 8.01 12.42 -14.35
N GLN A 104 7.58 13.65 -14.09
CA GLN A 104 8.37 14.85 -14.38
C GLN A 104 9.71 14.84 -13.62
N SER A 105 9.70 14.57 -12.31
CA SER A 105 10.92 14.52 -11.50
C SER A 105 11.88 13.42 -11.96
N LEU A 106 11.36 12.27 -12.43
CA LEU A 106 12.20 11.26 -13.06
C LEU A 106 12.79 11.77 -14.38
N LEU A 107 12.00 12.44 -15.23
CA LEU A 107 12.49 12.98 -16.50
C LEU A 107 13.58 14.04 -16.31
N GLU A 108 13.51 14.85 -15.24
CA GLU A 108 14.54 15.82 -14.86
C GLU A 108 15.89 15.16 -14.55
N LEU A 109 15.91 13.87 -14.18
CA LEU A 109 17.14 13.09 -14.01
C LEU A 109 17.64 12.44 -15.30
N LEU A 110 16.74 12.22 -16.28
CA LEU A 110 17.03 11.47 -17.50
C LEU A 110 17.37 12.38 -18.70
N VAL A 111 17.12 13.68 -18.59
CA VAL A 111 17.24 14.65 -19.68
C VAL A 111 18.18 15.76 -19.27
N ASN A 112 19.16 16.06 -20.13
CA ASN A 112 20.11 17.15 -19.89
C ASN A 112 19.53 18.52 -20.29
N ASP A 113 20.30 19.59 -20.06
CA ASP A 113 19.90 20.98 -20.37
C ASP A 113 19.62 21.21 -21.87
N ASP A 114 20.17 20.38 -22.75
CA ASP A 114 19.96 20.43 -24.20
C ASP A 114 18.71 19.65 -24.65
N GLY A 115 18.00 18.99 -23.73
CA GLY A 115 16.80 18.20 -24.02
C GLY A 115 17.10 16.78 -24.54
N GLU A 116 18.35 16.32 -24.45
CA GLU A 116 18.78 15.00 -24.87
C GLU A 116 18.73 14.00 -23.71
N LEU A 117 18.49 12.73 -24.03
CA LEU A 117 18.50 11.66 -23.03
C LEU A 117 19.94 11.38 -22.57
N GLU A 118 20.18 11.54 -21.28
CA GLU A 118 21.45 11.23 -20.62
C GLU A 118 21.20 10.22 -19.49
N LEU A 119 21.33 8.93 -19.81
CA LEU A 119 21.05 7.84 -18.87
C LEU A 119 22.32 7.48 -18.08
N ASN A 120 22.55 8.18 -16.97
CA ASN A 120 23.63 7.85 -16.05
C ASN A 120 23.27 6.65 -15.16
N PHE A 121 23.72 5.44 -15.52
CA PHE A 121 23.44 4.23 -14.73
C PHE A 121 24.33 4.05 -13.49
N ASP A 122 25.25 4.99 -13.21
CA ASP A 122 25.91 5.07 -11.91
C ASP A 122 25.04 5.83 -10.88
N ASP A 123 23.98 6.53 -11.33
CA ASP A 123 22.95 7.10 -10.47
C ASP A 123 22.00 6.00 -9.96
N GLU A 124 21.82 5.94 -8.64
CA GLU A 124 21.03 4.88 -7.99
C GLU A 124 19.55 4.91 -8.37
N ILE A 125 18.97 6.09 -8.63
CA ILE A 125 17.57 6.26 -9.02
C ILE A 125 17.37 5.75 -10.45
N ILE A 126 18.24 6.17 -11.38
CA ILE A 126 18.19 5.75 -12.78
C ILE A 126 18.43 4.24 -12.88
N ALA A 127 19.44 3.73 -12.18
CA ALA A 127 19.73 2.30 -12.14
C ALA A 127 18.59 1.48 -11.51
N GLY A 128 18.00 1.98 -10.41
CA GLY A 128 16.88 1.33 -9.73
C GLY A 128 15.59 1.30 -10.54
N ALA A 129 15.29 2.38 -11.28
CA ALA A 129 14.12 2.48 -12.13
C ALA A 129 14.23 1.64 -13.42
N CYS A 130 15.46 1.35 -13.88
CA CYS A 130 15.70 0.61 -15.13
C CYS A 130 15.47 -0.89 -14.95
N ILE A 131 14.34 -1.41 -15.45
CA ILE A 131 14.05 -2.86 -15.40
C ILE A 131 14.80 -3.64 -16.48
N THR A 132 14.85 -3.11 -17.71
CA THR A 132 15.47 -3.75 -18.87
C THR A 132 16.37 -2.79 -19.65
N ARG A 133 17.50 -3.29 -20.16
CA ARG A 133 18.42 -2.54 -21.02
C ARG A 133 19.01 -3.47 -22.06
N GLU A 134 19.07 -3.03 -23.32
CA GLU A 134 19.66 -3.79 -24.44
C GLU A 134 19.07 -5.20 -24.63
N GLY A 135 17.79 -5.38 -24.30
CA GLY A 135 17.10 -6.66 -24.41
C GLY A 135 17.31 -7.61 -23.23
N GLU A 136 18.06 -7.21 -22.22
CA GLU A 136 18.27 -7.98 -20.99
C GLU A 136 17.52 -7.35 -19.80
N ILE A 137 17.07 -8.19 -18.87
CA ILE A 137 16.63 -7.72 -17.55
C ILE A 137 17.88 -7.32 -16.78
N VAL A 138 17.95 -6.09 -16.27
CA VAL A 138 19.09 -5.61 -15.48
C VAL A 138 18.75 -5.48 -14.00
N HIS A 139 17.49 -5.20 -13.68
CA HIS A 139 17.02 -5.05 -12.30
C HIS A 139 16.97 -6.38 -11.54
N ALA A 140 17.64 -6.45 -10.39
CA ALA A 140 17.77 -7.67 -9.60
C ALA A 140 16.41 -8.22 -9.11
N GLY A 141 15.50 -7.35 -8.66
CA GLY A 141 14.16 -7.75 -8.22
C GLY A 141 13.32 -8.33 -9.37
N ALA A 142 13.46 -7.77 -10.58
CA ALA A 142 12.73 -8.25 -11.75
C ALA A 142 13.25 -9.61 -12.23
N LYS A 143 14.57 -9.84 -12.18
CA LYS A 143 15.17 -11.16 -12.46
C LYS A 143 14.59 -12.23 -11.53
N LYS A 144 14.54 -11.93 -10.22
CA LYS A 144 13.96 -12.85 -9.21
C LYS A 144 12.47 -13.11 -9.45
N ALA A 145 11.70 -12.06 -9.76
CA ALA A 145 10.26 -12.18 -10.05
C ALA A 145 9.98 -13.09 -11.26
N VAL A 146 10.73 -12.91 -12.34
CA VAL A 146 10.59 -13.73 -13.56
C VAL A 146 10.99 -15.18 -13.30
N ALA A 147 12.08 -15.42 -12.56
CA ALA A 147 12.49 -16.78 -12.18
C ALA A 147 11.45 -17.47 -11.28
N ALA A 148 10.86 -16.75 -10.33
CA ALA A 148 9.80 -17.26 -9.46
C ALA A 148 8.53 -17.63 -10.25
N ALA A 149 8.13 -16.78 -11.21
CA ALA A 149 6.98 -17.06 -12.08
C ALA A 149 7.21 -18.24 -13.04
N GLN A 150 8.46 -18.57 -13.36
CA GLN A 150 8.85 -19.70 -14.21
C GLN A 150 9.02 -21.02 -13.45
N GLY A 151 8.84 -21.02 -12.12
CA GLY A 151 8.81 -22.23 -11.28
C GLY A 151 10.11 -22.56 -10.55
N ASP A 152 11.12 -21.67 -10.55
CA ASP A 152 12.45 -21.98 -10.01
C ASP A 152 12.84 -21.26 -8.69
N ALA A 153 12.00 -20.41 -8.07
CA ALA A 153 12.32 -19.82 -6.76
C ALA A 153 11.12 -19.16 -6.03
N GLU A 154 11.28 -19.00 -4.71
CA GLU A 154 10.39 -18.29 -3.77
C GLU A 154 10.22 -16.80 -4.14
N PRO A 155 9.03 -16.18 -3.92
CA PRO A 155 8.68 -14.88 -4.50
C PRO A 155 9.59 -13.71 -4.06
N PRO A 156 9.72 -12.67 -4.91
CA PRO A 156 10.69 -11.60 -4.74
C PRO A 156 10.34 -10.68 -3.56
N VAL A 157 11.35 -10.36 -2.76
CA VAL A 157 11.34 -9.20 -1.84
C VAL A 157 11.74 -7.97 -2.66
N ALA A 158 10.86 -6.99 -2.79
CA ALA A 158 11.21 -5.69 -3.37
C ALA A 158 12.23 -4.99 -2.46
N SER A 159 13.26 -4.37 -3.04
CA SER A 159 14.21 -3.54 -2.29
C SER A 159 13.45 -2.43 -1.58
N GLU A 160 13.81 -2.17 -0.33
CA GLU A 160 13.32 -1.02 0.43
C GLU A 160 13.36 0.22 -0.46
N LEU A 161 12.20 0.86 -0.66
CA LEU A 161 12.18 2.24 -1.10
C LEU A 161 13.08 2.99 -0.12
N ALA A 162 14.08 3.70 -0.64
CA ALA A 162 14.89 4.59 0.16
C ALA A 162 13.95 5.49 0.98
N PRO A 163 14.22 5.72 2.27
CA PRO A 163 13.45 6.67 3.06
C PRO A 163 13.48 8.01 2.33
N THR A 164 12.30 8.60 2.12
CA THR A 164 12.20 10.00 1.71
C THR A 164 12.92 10.83 2.78
N PRO A 165 13.76 11.81 2.40
CA PRO A 165 14.35 12.72 3.37
C PRO A 165 13.25 13.37 4.19
N ASP A 166 13.45 13.44 5.50
CA ASP A 166 12.53 14.02 6.47
C ASP A 166 11.95 15.37 6.00
N ASP A 167 10.63 15.48 5.98
CA ASP A 167 9.90 16.75 5.91
C ASP A 167 10.10 17.50 7.24
N GLU A 168 11.28 18.09 7.45
CA GLU A 168 11.47 19.19 8.39
C GLU A 168 11.12 20.52 7.69
N ASP A 169 9.82 20.82 7.55
CA ASP A 169 9.31 22.19 7.77
C ASP A 169 7.79 22.16 7.94
N GLU A 170 7.34 22.12 9.20
CA GLU A 170 5.97 22.39 9.58
C GLU A 170 5.63 23.87 9.29
N THR A 171 4.68 24.11 8.38
CA THR A 171 3.65 25.12 8.63
C THR A 171 2.34 24.70 7.94
N GLU A 172 1.47 24.03 8.69
CA GLU A 172 0.08 23.82 8.27
C GLU A 172 -0.67 25.16 8.22
N PRO A 173 -1.43 25.48 7.17
CA PRO A 173 -2.43 26.53 7.26
C PRO A 173 -3.66 25.99 8.02
N GLU A 174 -4.02 26.63 9.14
CA GLU A 174 -5.26 26.37 9.86
C GLU A 174 -6.48 26.53 8.93
N VAL A 175 -7.11 25.42 8.55
CA VAL A 175 -8.43 25.45 7.91
C VAL A 175 -9.48 25.56 9.02
N SER A 176 -9.89 26.78 9.32
CA SER A 176 -11.05 27.01 10.19
C SER A 176 -12.33 26.60 9.46
N VAL A 177 -12.95 25.53 9.91
CA VAL A 177 -14.28 25.12 9.45
C VAL A 177 -15.31 25.83 10.33
N PRO A 178 -16.10 26.78 9.82
CA PRO A 178 -17.13 27.43 10.62
C PRO A 178 -18.21 26.41 10.97
N ARG A 179 -18.44 26.21 12.27
CA ARG A 179 -19.62 25.49 12.77
C ARG A 179 -20.85 26.33 12.44
N THR A 180 -21.66 25.89 11.48
CA THR A 180 -23.00 26.44 11.29
C THR A 180 -23.84 26.12 12.53
N GLU A 181 -24.17 27.16 13.30
CA GLU A 181 -25.24 27.11 14.29
C GLU A 181 -26.56 26.81 13.57
N ALA A 182 -27.28 25.81 14.07
CA ALA A 182 -28.65 25.54 13.68
C ALA A 182 -29.52 26.73 14.11
N ALA A 183 -30.24 27.31 13.15
CA ALA A 183 -31.25 28.33 13.40
C ALA A 183 -32.51 27.71 14.01
N GLU A 184 -33.03 28.41 15.03
CA GLU A 184 -34.40 28.48 15.60
C GLU A 184 -35.26 27.21 15.73
#